data_AF-A0AAJ2BM56-F1
#
_entry.id   AF-A0AAJ2BM56-F1
#
_cell.length_a   1.000
_cell.length_b   1.000
_cell.length_c   1.000
_cell.angle_alpha   90.00
_cell.angle_beta   90.00
_cell.angle_gamma   90.00
#
_symmetry.space_group_name_H-M   'P 1'
#
loop_
_entity.id
_entity.type
_entity.pdbx_description
1 polymer ?
#
loop_
_entity_poly.entity_id
_entity_poly.type
_entity_poly.pdbx_seq_one_letter_code
_entity_poly.pdbx_strand_id
1 'polypeptide(L)'
;MNSWQAGLLGFAALNPTYGAEVGWVEQREAQHRPHDLLWGLTPDALPEDAPAWAVAIAQAGLPVVVRRAAPEAGCIPVGLRGTTRAERLAAWLEPAAVLQQRSPEALRVGDACRDLPVFATLAALQPLLDELGLPWGPTGAAGYELACGWPALHAGSDLDLLIRCESPLPRDQARALLVSLQGQALCRLDILLETPNGGVALADWAGSAPLVLLKTAAGPRLVADPWPREHAV
;
A
#
# COMPACT_ATOMS: atom_id res chain seq x y z
N MET A 1 -46.55 2.47 -3.02
CA MET A 1 -45.67 1.28 -3.07
C MET A 1 -44.32 1.72 -3.57
N ASN A 2 -43.39 1.78 -2.61
CA ASN A 2 -41.93 1.84 -2.63
C ASN A 2 -41.20 2.85 -3.51
N SER A 3 -40.97 4.00 -2.87
CA SER A 3 -39.81 4.88 -3.01
C SER A 3 -38.49 4.16 -2.73
N TRP A 4 -37.50 4.34 -3.62
CA TRP A 4 -36.09 4.12 -3.28
C TRP A 4 -35.43 5.50 -3.16
N GLN A 5 -35.19 5.91 -1.91
CA GLN A 5 -34.29 7.03 -1.60
C GLN A 5 -32.86 6.54 -1.82
N ALA A 6 -32.22 7.04 -2.89
CA ALA A 6 -30.78 7.01 -3.02
C ALA A 6 -30.22 8.01 -1.99
N GLY A 7 -29.64 7.49 -0.90
CA GLY A 7 -28.87 8.31 0.02
C GLY A 7 -27.59 8.76 -0.67
N LEU A 8 -27.54 10.02 -1.10
CA LEU A 8 -26.29 10.69 -1.41
C LEU A 8 -25.38 10.59 -0.18
N LEU A 9 -24.26 9.88 -0.31
CA LEU A 9 -23.13 10.07 0.59
C LEU A 9 -22.67 11.51 0.42
N GLY A 10 -22.92 12.35 1.43
CA GLY A 10 -22.50 13.73 1.46
C GLY A 10 -20.99 13.84 1.64
N PHE A 11 -20.23 13.72 0.55
CA PHE A 11 -18.80 14.05 0.48
C PHE A 11 -18.54 15.52 0.09
N ALA A 12 -19.56 16.38 0.13
CA ALA A 12 -19.43 17.80 -0.13
C ALA A 12 -19.11 18.58 1.16
N ALA A 13 -17.84 18.57 1.59
CA ALA A 13 -17.20 19.66 2.35
C ALA A 13 -15.73 19.32 2.68
N LEU A 14 -14.86 19.23 1.69
CA LEU A 14 -13.42 19.40 1.88
C LEU A 14 -12.97 20.56 1.01
N ASN A 15 -13.13 21.78 1.52
CA ASN A 15 -12.64 22.98 0.86
C ASN A 15 -11.78 23.75 1.86
N PRO A 16 -10.47 23.45 1.99
CA PRO A 16 -9.55 24.37 2.61
C PRO A 16 -9.17 25.44 1.56
N THR A 17 -9.65 26.65 1.78
CA THR A 17 -9.19 27.87 1.10
C THR A 17 -7.68 28.02 1.24
N TYR A 18 -6.92 27.91 0.14
CA TYR A 18 -5.53 28.33 0.09
C TYR A 18 -5.44 29.77 -0.43
N GLY A 19 -5.08 30.68 0.48
CA GLY A 19 -4.70 32.05 0.18
C GLY A 19 -3.24 32.29 0.57
N ALA A 20 -2.42 32.55 -0.44
CA ALA A 20 -1.12 33.24 -0.47
C ALA A 20 0.11 32.69 0.30
N GLU A 21 1.16 32.46 -0.52
CA GLU A 21 2.61 32.40 -0.31
C GLU A 21 3.15 32.93 1.03
N VAL A 22 4.03 32.17 1.72
CA VAL A 22 5.50 32.12 1.55
C VAL A 22 6.10 31.04 2.46
N GLY A 23 7.14 30.34 1.98
CA GLY A 23 8.08 29.61 2.83
C GLY A 23 8.43 28.22 2.31
N TRP A 24 9.51 28.12 1.53
CA TRP A 24 10.13 26.86 1.17
C TRP A 24 10.53 26.08 2.44
N VAL A 25 9.81 25.01 2.73
CA VAL A 25 10.33 23.89 3.53
C VAL A 25 10.26 22.68 2.63
N GLU A 26 11.39 22.39 2.00
CA GLU A 26 11.61 21.17 1.22
C GLU A 26 11.56 19.99 2.20
N GLN A 27 10.36 19.54 2.56
CA GLN A 27 10.15 18.19 3.06
C GLN A 27 10.51 17.28 1.89
N ARG A 28 11.77 16.85 1.81
CA ARG A 28 12.14 15.74 0.93
C ARG A 28 11.32 14.55 1.40
N GLU A 29 10.21 14.31 0.72
CA GLU A 29 9.56 13.01 0.72
C GLU A 29 10.67 11.97 0.58
N ALA A 30 10.66 10.94 1.43
CA ALA A 30 11.61 9.84 1.28
C ALA A 30 11.49 9.34 -0.17
N GLN A 31 12.57 9.44 -0.95
CA GLN A 31 12.61 9.14 -2.39
C GLN A 31 11.97 7.78 -2.71
N HIS A 32 11.98 6.85 -1.76
CA HIS A 32 11.38 5.53 -1.83
C HIS A 32 10.52 5.29 -0.59
N ARG A 33 9.22 5.06 -0.80
CA ARG A 33 8.25 4.84 0.28
C ARG A 33 7.96 3.35 0.44
N PRO A 34 7.59 2.88 1.64
CA PRO A 34 7.15 1.50 1.82
C PRO A 34 6.06 1.13 0.81
N HIS A 35 6.15 -0.09 0.27
CA HIS A 35 5.33 -0.63 -0.80
C HIS A 35 5.64 -0.14 -2.22
N ASP A 36 6.56 0.80 -2.41
CA ASP A 36 7.07 1.12 -3.74
C ASP A 36 7.81 -0.09 -4.33
N LEU A 37 7.72 -0.25 -5.64
CA LEU A 37 8.43 -1.26 -6.42
C LEU A 37 9.66 -0.63 -7.05
N LEU A 38 10.83 -1.23 -6.83
CA LEU A 38 12.11 -0.78 -7.35
C LEU A 38 12.74 -1.84 -8.26
N TRP A 39 13.37 -1.39 -9.35
CA TRP A 39 14.19 -2.23 -10.22
C TRP A 39 15.67 -1.87 -10.04
N GLY A 40 16.55 -2.85 -10.23
CA GLY A 40 18.00 -2.66 -10.16
C GLY A 40 18.72 -3.57 -9.17
N LEU A 41 18.01 -4.41 -8.41
CA LEU A 41 18.65 -5.42 -7.57
C LEU A 41 19.31 -6.49 -8.44
N THR A 42 20.63 -6.66 -8.28
CA THR A 42 21.42 -7.69 -8.95
C THR A 42 21.73 -8.86 -8.01
N PRO A 43 22.09 -10.04 -8.52
CA PRO A 43 22.45 -11.18 -7.68
C PRO A 43 23.61 -10.90 -6.71
N ASP A 44 24.58 -10.08 -7.11
CA ASP A 44 25.75 -9.73 -6.29
C ASP A 44 25.39 -8.90 -5.05
N ALA A 45 24.20 -8.28 -5.02
CA ALA A 45 23.68 -7.53 -3.89
C ALA A 45 22.85 -8.38 -2.92
N LEU A 46 22.66 -9.68 -3.20
CA LEU A 46 21.97 -10.60 -2.32
C LEU A 46 22.92 -11.15 -1.23
N PRO A 47 22.39 -11.61 -0.08
CA PRO A 47 23.18 -12.38 0.89
C PRO A 47 23.86 -13.60 0.25
N GLU A 48 25.03 -13.98 0.74
CA GLU A 48 25.80 -15.13 0.22
C GLU A 48 25.01 -16.45 0.28
N ASP A 49 24.14 -16.61 1.28
CA ASP A 49 23.25 -17.76 1.48
C ASP A 49 21.86 -17.59 0.84
N ALA A 50 21.70 -16.63 -0.08
CA ALA A 50 20.42 -16.37 -0.72
C ALA A 50 19.89 -17.62 -1.46
N PRO A 51 18.61 -17.99 -1.25
CA PRO A 51 18.03 -19.16 -1.89
C PRO A 51 17.95 -18.96 -3.42
N ALA A 52 18.04 -20.06 -4.17
CA ALA A 52 18.09 -20.05 -5.64
C ALA A 52 16.92 -19.28 -6.30
N TRP A 53 15.73 -19.31 -5.71
CA TRP A 53 14.57 -18.56 -6.22
C TRP A 53 14.79 -17.03 -6.14
N ALA A 54 15.49 -16.53 -5.12
CA ALA A 54 15.78 -15.11 -4.95
C ALA A 54 16.84 -14.64 -5.96
N VAL A 55 17.87 -15.47 -6.15
CA VAL A 55 18.89 -15.27 -7.20
C VAL A 55 18.23 -15.22 -8.58
N ALA A 56 17.30 -16.13 -8.87
CA ALA A 56 16.58 -16.15 -10.15
C ALA A 56 15.74 -14.88 -10.38
N ILE A 57 15.08 -14.34 -9.35
CA ILE A 57 14.34 -13.07 -9.44
C ILE A 57 15.27 -11.91 -9.76
N ALA A 58 16.41 -11.81 -9.06
CA ALA A 58 17.40 -10.76 -9.31
C ALA A 58 18.03 -10.88 -10.71
N GLN A 59 18.35 -12.10 -11.16
CA GLN A 59 18.83 -12.37 -12.53
C GLN A 59 17.80 -11.99 -13.61
N ALA A 60 16.52 -12.21 -13.33
CA ALA A 60 15.43 -11.83 -14.23
C ALA A 60 15.16 -10.31 -14.25
N GLY A 61 15.82 -9.51 -13.39
CA GLY A 61 15.62 -8.07 -13.30
C GLY A 61 14.20 -7.68 -12.87
N LEU A 62 13.52 -8.55 -12.14
CA LEU A 62 12.16 -8.28 -11.65
C LEU A 62 12.18 -7.30 -10.47
N PRO A 63 11.09 -6.54 -10.24
CA PRO A 63 11.08 -5.56 -9.18
C PRO A 63 11.15 -6.18 -7.78
N VAL A 64 11.64 -5.40 -6.83
CA VAL A 64 11.63 -5.67 -5.40
C VAL A 64 10.78 -4.64 -4.68
N VAL A 65 10.23 -4.99 -3.51
CA VAL A 65 9.30 -4.13 -2.77
C VAL A 65 10.03 -3.42 -1.65
N VAL A 66 9.89 -2.10 -1.53
CA VAL A 66 10.40 -1.35 -0.36
C VAL A 66 9.65 -1.80 0.89
N ARG A 67 10.38 -2.24 1.91
CA ARG A 67 9.82 -2.71 3.20
C ARG A 67 10.02 -1.65 4.28
N ARG A 68 9.20 -1.69 5.34
CA ARG A 68 9.43 -0.87 6.54
C ARG A 68 10.54 -1.52 7.38
N ALA A 69 11.69 -0.87 7.45
CA ALA A 69 12.77 -1.21 8.36
C ALA A 69 13.62 0.04 8.62
N ALA A 70 14.31 0.09 9.75
CA ALA A 70 15.35 1.09 9.95
C ALA A 70 16.41 0.93 8.86
N PRO A 71 16.79 1.99 8.12
CA PRO A 71 17.78 1.87 7.06
C PRO A 71 19.14 1.45 7.64
N GLU A 72 19.75 0.44 7.03
CA GLU A 72 21.14 0.06 7.29
C GLU A 72 22.04 0.84 6.33
N ALA A 73 23.03 1.55 6.85
CA ALA A 73 24.13 2.16 6.08
C ALA A 73 23.71 3.02 4.85
N GLY A 74 22.53 3.65 4.86
CA GLY A 74 22.04 4.45 3.73
C GLY A 74 21.44 3.65 2.57
N CYS A 75 21.29 2.33 2.73
CA CYS A 75 20.61 1.46 1.77
C CYS A 75 19.10 1.47 1.98
N ILE A 76 18.38 1.17 0.91
CA ILE A 76 16.93 1.05 0.89
C ILE A 76 16.57 -0.37 1.32
N PRO A 77 15.77 -0.56 2.38
CA PRO A 77 15.28 -1.88 2.76
C PRO A 77 14.30 -2.39 1.71
N VAL A 78 14.62 -3.51 1.07
CA VAL A 78 13.75 -4.13 0.05
C VAL A 78 13.43 -5.59 0.41
N GLY A 79 12.42 -6.14 -0.24
CA GLY A 79 12.03 -7.54 -0.10
C GLY A 79 11.75 -8.18 -1.46
N LEU A 80 12.27 -9.39 -1.65
CA LEU A 80 11.94 -10.27 -2.76
C LEU A 80 10.81 -11.22 -2.32
N ARG A 81 9.96 -11.58 -3.29
CA ARG A 81 8.94 -12.61 -3.11
C ARG A 81 9.06 -13.67 -4.18
N GLY A 82 9.15 -14.93 -3.76
CA GLY A 82 9.06 -16.07 -4.66
C GLY A 82 7.62 -16.39 -5.04
N THR A 83 7.44 -17.58 -5.59
CA THR A 83 6.15 -18.12 -6.03
C THR A 83 5.23 -18.47 -4.87
N THR A 84 5.80 -18.86 -3.72
CA THR A 84 5.01 -19.27 -2.54
C THR A 84 4.96 -18.18 -1.47
N ARG A 85 3.96 -18.25 -0.59
CA ARG A 85 3.82 -17.32 0.54
C ARG A 85 5.01 -17.36 1.51
N ALA A 86 5.71 -18.49 1.58
CA ALA A 86 6.87 -18.67 2.46
C ALA A 86 8.16 -18.10 1.85
N GLU A 87 8.22 -17.96 0.54
CA GLU A 87 9.39 -17.41 -0.17
C GLU A 87 9.41 -15.89 -0.05
N ARG A 88 10.03 -15.42 1.03
CA ARG A 88 10.29 -13.99 1.27
C ARG A 88 11.71 -13.82 1.76
N LEU A 89 12.45 -12.93 1.11
CA LEU A 89 13.83 -12.62 1.45
C LEU A 89 13.94 -11.11 1.64
N ALA A 90 14.47 -10.70 2.80
CA ALA A 90 14.85 -9.31 3.01
C ALA A 90 16.22 -9.07 2.38
N ALA A 91 16.37 -7.93 1.70
CA ALA A 91 17.63 -7.49 1.13
C ALA A 91 17.75 -5.97 1.28
N TRP A 92 18.87 -5.44 0.76
CA TRP A 92 19.19 -4.03 0.75
C TRP A 92 19.51 -3.62 -0.68
N LEU A 93 19.05 -2.44 -1.09
CA LEU A 93 19.34 -1.87 -2.40
C LEU A 93 20.00 -0.52 -2.22
N GLU A 94 21.17 -0.33 -2.84
CA GLU A 94 21.82 0.97 -2.85
C GLU A 94 21.00 1.97 -3.68
N PRO A 95 20.83 3.23 -3.23
CA PRO A 95 20.09 4.23 -3.99
C PRO A 95 20.61 4.45 -5.42
N ALA A 96 21.94 4.36 -5.61
CA ALA A 96 22.57 4.51 -6.92
C ALA A 96 22.29 3.34 -7.88
N ALA A 97 21.88 2.17 -7.35
CA ALA A 97 21.53 1.00 -8.14
C ALA A 97 20.05 1.01 -8.59
N VAL A 98 19.23 1.95 -8.11
CA VAL A 98 17.82 2.05 -8.50
C VAL A 98 17.72 2.50 -9.96
N LEU A 99 17.21 1.62 -10.82
CA LEU A 99 17.01 1.88 -12.26
C LEU A 99 15.61 2.43 -12.57
N GLN A 100 14.61 2.00 -11.81
CA GLN A 100 13.22 2.40 -12.00
C GLN A 100 12.47 2.30 -10.67
N GLN A 101 11.44 3.12 -10.51
CA GLN A 101 10.49 3.06 -9.40
C GLN A 101 9.06 3.13 -9.94
N ARG A 102 8.15 2.39 -9.28
CA ARG A 102 6.71 2.57 -9.41
C ARG A 102 6.08 2.53 -8.04
N SER A 103 5.34 3.59 -7.69
CA SER A 103 4.55 3.60 -6.46
C SER A 103 3.23 2.86 -6.67
N PRO A 104 2.60 2.35 -5.59
CA PRO A 104 1.27 1.74 -5.67
C PRO A 104 0.24 2.66 -6.37
N GLU A 105 0.33 3.97 -6.11
CA GLU A 105 -0.61 4.97 -6.61
C GLU A 105 -0.55 5.15 -8.12
N ALA A 106 0.54 4.76 -8.77
CA ALA A 106 0.67 4.81 -10.22
C ALA A 106 0.06 3.58 -10.93
N LEU A 107 -0.33 2.54 -10.17
CA LEU A 107 -0.80 1.27 -10.73
C LEU A 107 -2.32 1.30 -10.92
N ARG A 108 -2.77 0.99 -12.14
CA ARG A 108 -4.19 0.93 -12.51
C ARG A 108 -4.45 -0.30 -13.36
N VAL A 109 -5.69 -0.80 -13.30
CA VAL A 109 -6.14 -1.85 -14.21
C VAL A 109 -6.17 -1.29 -15.63
N GLY A 110 -5.73 -2.08 -16.61
CA GLY A 110 -5.82 -1.76 -18.02
C GLY A 110 -6.33 -2.95 -18.84
N ASP A 111 -6.55 -2.73 -20.13
CA ASP A 111 -7.18 -3.72 -21.03
C ASP A 111 -6.40 -5.04 -21.16
N ALA A 112 -5.10 -5.02 -20.87
CA ALA A 112 -4.24 -6.21 -20.91
C ALA A 112 -4.29 -7.06 -19.64
N CYS A 113 -5.01 -6.63 -18.60
CA CYS A 113 -5.16 -7.41 -17.37
C CYS A 113 -5.89 -8.73 -17.63
N ARG A 114 -5.45 -9.79 -16.94
CA ARG A 114 -6.11 -11.10 -17.03
C ARG A 114 -7.52 -11.05 -16.44
N ASP A 115 -8.40 -11.92 -16.90
CA ASP A 115 -9.73 -12.07 -16.33
C ASP A 115 -9.65 -12.79 -14.96
N LEU A 116 -9.49 -12.01 -13.89
CA LEU A 116 -9.37 -12.48 -12.52
C LEU A 116 -10.23 -11.65 -11.56
N PRO A 117 -10.82 -12.26 -10.51
CA PRO A 117 -11.64 -11.55 -9.53
C PRO A 117 -10.94 -10.34 -8.89
N VAL A 118 -9.61 -10.41 -8.71
CA VAL A 118 -8.80 -9.33 -8.14
C VAL A 118 -8.80 -8.08 -9.04
N PHE A 119 -8.62 -8.23 -10.36
CA PHE A 119 -8.63 -7.10 -11.28
C PHE A 119 -10.03 -6.55 -11.51
N ALA A 120 -11.04 -7.42 -11.59
CA ALA A 120 -12.44 -6.99 -11.64
C ALA A 120 -12.84 -6.22 -10.37
N THR A 121 -12.42 -6.70 -9.20
CA THR A 121 -12.62 -5.99 -7.92
C THR A 121 -11.91 -4.65 -7.93
N LEU A 122 -10.63 -4.61 -8.29
CA LEU A 122 -9.86 -3.36 -8.32
C LEU A 122 -10.49 -2.32 -9.25
N ALA A 123 -10.96 -2.72 -10.43
CA ALA A 123 -11.66 -1.85 -11.37
C ALA A 123 -12.99 -1.32 -10.80
N ALA A 124 -13.74 -2.16 -10.08
CA ALA A 124 -15.00 -1.75 -9.44
C ALA A 124 -14.78 -0.78 -8.26
N LEU A 125 -13.71 -0.97 -7.48
CA LEU A 125 -13.41 -0.14 -6.31
C LEU A 125 -12.77 1.20 -6.68
N GLN A 126 -12.13 1.32 -7.85
CA GLN A 126 -11.35 2.49 -8.25
C GLN A 126 -12.14 3.82 -8.14
N PRO A 127 -13.37 3.96 -8.66
CA PRO A 127 -14.12 5.22 -8.52
C PRO A 127 -14.36 5.62 -7.05
N LEU A 128 -14.71 4.65 -6.20
CA LEU A 128 -14.93 4.91 -4.77
C LEU A 128 -13.65 5.33 -4.06
N LEU A 129 -12.52 4.70 -4.41
CA LEU A 129 -11.21 5.02 -3.85
C LEU A 129 -10.72 6.39 -4.32
N ASP A 130 -10.95 6.76 -5.58
CA ASP A 130 -10.63 8.08 -6.13
C ASP A 130 -11.48 9.18 -5.45
N GLU A 131 -12.75 8.93 -5.15
CA GLU A 131 -13.64 9.85 -4.42
C GLU A 131 -13.18 10.13 -2.98
N LEU A 132 -12.36 9.28 -2.36
CA LEU A 132 -11.81 9.55 -1.03
C LEU A 132 -10.87 10.74 -1.00
N GLY A 133 -10.29 11.13 -2.14
CA GLY A 133 -9.28 12.18 -2.21
C GLY A 133 -7.97 11.85 -1.47
N LEU A 134 -7.77 10.57 -1.09
CA LEU A 134 -6.55 10.08 -0.44
C LEU A 134 -5.69 9.30 -1.45
N PRO A 135 -4.34 9.37 -1.36
CA PRO A 135 -3.48 8.53 -2.18
C PRO A 135 -3.72 7.05 -1.87
N TRP A 136 -3.95 6.24 -2.90
CA TRP A 136 -4.21 4.82 -2.76
C TRP A 136 -3.63 4.02 -3.94
N GLY A 137 -3.39 2.72 -3.74
CA GLY A 137 -3.00 1.84 -4.83
C GLY A 137 -2.97 0.36 -4.45
N PRO A 138 -3.02 -0.55 -5.45
CA PRO A 138 -2.84 -1.98 -5.22
C PRO A 138 -1.40 -2.26 -4.77
N THR A 139 -1.27 -3.17 -3.80
CA THR A 139 0.03 -3.70 -3.38
C THR A 139 0.03 -5.23 -3.52
N GLY A 140 0.96 -5.92 -2.86
CA GLY A 140 1.02 -7.38 -2.89
C GLY A 140 1.15 -7.94 -4.31
N ALA A 141 0.53 -9.09 -4.56
CA ALA A 141 0.62 -9.77 -5.85
C ALA A 141 -0.04 -8.98 -6.99
N ALA A 142 -1.13 -8.27 -6.71
CA ALA A 142 -1.82 -7.44 -7.70
C ALA A 142 -0.95 -6.27 -8.16
N GLY A 143 -0.37 -5.52 -7.22
CA GLY A 143 0.56 -4.43 -7.55
C GLY A 143 1.79 -4.94 -8.30
N TYR A 144 2.32 -6.10 -7.90
CA TYR A 144 3.46 -6.72 -8.57
C TYR A 144 3.17 -7.07 -10.03
N GLU A 145 2.04 -7.74 -10.29
CA GLU A 145 1.64 -8.15 -11.64
C GLU A 145 1.31 -6.94 -12.52
N LEU A 146 0.63 -5.92 -12.00
CA LEU A 146 0.39 -4.67 -12.74
C LEU A 146 1.68 -3.94 -13.10
N ALA A 147 2.69 -4.03 -12.24
CA ALA A 147 3.92 -3.29 -12.42
C ALA A 147 4.87 -3.94 -13.45
N CYS A 148 4.95 -5.27 -13.48
CA CYS A 148 5.93 -5.99 -14.32
C CYS A 148 5.34 -7.05 -15.27
N GLY A 149 4.04 -7.32 -15.21
CA GLY A 149 3.37 -8.34 -16.02
C GLY A 149 3.63 -9.79 -15.56
N TRP A 150 4.39 -10.00 -14.48
CA TRP A 150 4.64 -11.33 -13.94
C TRP A 150 3.36 -11.91 -13.31
N PRO A 151 2.88 -13.10 -13.73
CA PRO A 151 1.59 -13.65 -13.30
C PRO A 151 1.64 -14.19 -11.86
N ALA A 152 1.64 -13.29 -10.88
CA ALA A 152 1.69 -13.60 -9.45
C ALA A 152 0.31 -13.97 -8.87
N LEU A 153 -0.78 -13.56 -9.52
CA LEU A 153 -2.14 -13.81 -9.06
C LEU A 153 -2.71 -15.14 -9.55
N HIS A 154 -3.59 -15.73 -8.73
CA HIS A 154 -4.48 -16.83 -9.10
C HIS A 154 -5.94 -16.49 -8.71
N ALA A 155 -6.91 -17.31 -9.14
CA ALA A 155 -8.34 -17.03 -8.96
C ALA A 155 -8.81 -16.91 -7.49
N GLY A 156 -8.00 -17.40 -6.53
CA GLY A 156 -8.29 -17.34 -5.10
C GLY A 156 -7.44 -16.30 -4.34
N SER A 157 -6.71 -15.45 -5.05
CA SER A 157 -5.92 -14.39 -4.44
C SER A 157 -6.83 -13.32 -3.81
N ASP A 158 -6.33 -12.73 -2.73
CA ASP A 158 -6.83 -11.50 -2.15
C ASP A 158 -6.34 -10.27 -2.91
N LEU A 159 -7.04 -9.16 -2.72
CA LEU A 159 -6.62 -7.84 -3.18
C LEU A 159 -6.02 -7.07 -1.99
N ASP A 160 -4.70 -6.92 -1.99
CA ASP A 160 -3.99 -6.02 -1.09
C ASP A 160 -4.10 -4.57 -1.58
N LEU A 161 -4.55 -3.64 -0.73
CA LEU A 161 -4.65 -2.21 -1.03
C LEU A 161 -3.91 -1.39 0.02
N LEU A 162 -3.29 -0.31 -0.43
CA LEU A 162 -2.73 0.75 0.42
C LEU A 162 -3.60 1.99 0.29
N ILE A 163 -3.92 2.63 1.41
CA ILE A 163 -4.48 3.99 1.46
C ILE A 163 -3.59 4.81 2.40
N ARG A 164 -3.06 5.94 1.93
CA ARG A 164 -2.22 6.81 2.73
C ARG A 164 -3.09 7.83 3.46
N CYS A 165 -3.05 7.78 4.79
CA CYS A 165 -3.81 8.61 5.68
C CYS A 165 -2.86 9.41 6.56
N GLU A 166 -2.43 10.59 6.09
CA GLU A 166 -1.56 11.48 6.90
C GLU A 166 -2.31 12.05 8.11
N SER A 167 -3.58 12.38 7.92
CA SER A 167 -4.49 12.82 8.98
C SER A 167 -5.33 11.66 9.54
N PRO A 168 -5.75 11.73 10.82
CA PRO A 168 -6.61 10.74 11.43
C PRO A 168 -7.89 10.45 10.64
N LEU A 169 -8.15 9.17 10.35
CA LEU A 169 -9.43 8.72 9.82
C LEU A 169 -10.34 8.30 10.98
N PRO A 170 -11.46 9.00 11.24
CA PRO A 170 -12.41 8.60 12.28
C PRO A 170 -12.91 7.15 12.10
N ARG A 171 -13.10 6.42 13.21
CA ARG A 171 -13.46 4.98 13.16
C ARG A 171 -14.80 4.71 12.50
N ASP A 172 -15.76 5.60 12.66
CA ASP A 172 -17.06 5.54 11.99
C ASP A 172 -16.93 5.69 10.47
N GLN A 173 -16.08 6.62 10.02
CA GLN A 173 -15.74 6.77 8.59
C GLN A 173 -14.97 5.55 8.07
N ALA A 174 -13.99 5.04 8.81
CA ALA A 174 -13.28 3.81 8.46
C ALA A 174 -14.23 2.61 8.31
N ARG A 175 -15.24 2.50 9.18
CA ARG A 175 -16.26 1.46 9.11
C ARG A 175 -17.16 1.63 7.89
N ALA A 176 -17.64 2.84 7.63
CA ALA A 176 -18.46 3.12 6.45
C ALA A 176 -17.70 2.81 5.15
N LEU A 177 -16.41 3.18 5.10
CA LEU A 177 -15.52 2.86 3.99
C LEU A 177 -15.37 1.35 3.81
N LEU A 178 -15.05 0.63 4.89
CA LEU A 178 -14.88 -0.83 4.85
C LEU A 178 -16.13 -1.53 4.30
N VAL A 179 -17.32 -1.17 4.81
CA VAL A 179 -18.60 -1.73 4.34
C VAL A 179 -18.81 -1.44 2.86
N SER A 180 -18.54 -0.21 2.42
CA SER A 180 -18.75 0.20 1.02
C SER A 180 -17.82 -0.53 0.06
N LEU A 181 -16.55 -0.73 0.44
CA LEU A 181 -15.58 -1.49 -0.35
C LEU A 181 -15.93 -2.98 -0.39
N GLN A 182 -16.27 -3.58 0.76
CA GLN A 182 -16.64 -4.99 0.84
C GLN A 182 -17.92 -5.30 0.05
N GLY A 183 -18.88 -4.36 0.01
CA GLY A 183 -20.13 -4.53 -0.74
C GLY A 183 -19.95 -4.65 -2.26
N GLN A 184 -18.80 -4.24 -2.79
CA GLN A 184 -18.49 -4.27 -4.23
C GLN A 184 -17.41 -5.31 -4.58
N ALA A 185 -16.82 -5.98 -3.58
CA ALA A 185 -15.68 -6.85 -3.79
C ALA A 185 -16.08 -8.26 -4.27
N LEU A 186 -15.34 -8.77 -5.26
CA LEU A 186 -15.47 -10.15 -5.75
C LEU A 186 -14.44 -11.10 -5.13
N CYS A 187 -13.48 -10.56 -4.37
CA CYS A 187 -12.47 -11.31 -3.63
C CYS A 187 -12.27 -10.72 -2.22
N ARG A 188 -11.48 -11.39 -1.38
CA ARG A 188 -11.09 -10.83 -0.08
C ARG A 188 -10.28 -9.55 -0.27
N LEU A 189 -10.55 -8.54 0.56
CA LEU A 189 -9.79 -7.29 0.61
C LEU A 189 -8.90 -7.26 1.84
N ASP A 190 -7.61 -7.01 1.62
CA ASP A 190 -6.61 -6.81 2.67
C ASP A 190 -6.10 -5.35 2.55
N ILE A 191 -6.77 -4.43 3.26
CA ILE A 191 -6.54 -2.97 3.12
C ILE A 191 -5.68 -2.45 4.28
N LEU A 192 -4.54 -1.86 3.94
CA LEU A 192 -3.63 -1.18 4.87
C LEU A 192 -3.85 0.33 4.81
N LEU A 193 -4.17 0.92 5.96
CA LEU A 193 -4.04 2.36 6.17
C LEU A 193 -2.61 2.65 6.57
N GLU A 194 -1.88 3.39 5.74
CA GLU A 194 -0.57 3.92 6.10
C GLU A 194 -0.74 5.27 6.78
N THR A 195 -0.31 5.34 8.03
CA THR A 195 -0.26 6.55 8.86
C THR A 195 1.18 7.02 9.00
N PRO A 196 1.43 8.23 9.54
CA PRO A 196 2.78 8.68 9.83
C PRO A 196 3.56 7.77 10.80
N ASN A 197 2.87 7.00 11.64
CA ASN A 197 3.52 6.10 12.61
C ASN A 197 3.67 4.65 12.12
N GLY A 198 3.06 4.26 11.01
CA GLY A 198 3.13 2.90 10.48
C GLY A 198 1.87 2.47 9.71
N GLY A 199 1.75 1.17 9.48
CA GLY A 199 0.58 0.60 8.80
C GLY A 199 -0.39 -0.10 9.75
N VAL A 200 -1.69 0.19 9.66
CA VAL A 200 -2.76 -0.49 10.40
C VAL A 200 -3.77 -1.07 9.41
N ALA A 201 -4.30 -2.26 9.68
CA ALA A 201 -5.36 -2.83 8.83
C ALA A 201 -6.65 -2.02 8.99
N LEU A 202 -7.31 -1.67 7.88
CA LEU A 202 -8.59 -0.95 7.90
C LEU A 202 -9.64 -1.71 8.74
N ALA A 203 -9.69 -3.03 8.59
CA ALA A 203 -10.60 -3.89 9.34
C ALA A 203 -10.38 -3.81 10.86
N ASP A 204 -9.12 -3.79 11.31
CA ASP A 204 -8.78 -3.66 12.73
C ASP A 204 -9.19 -2.28 13.25
N TRP A 205 -8.91 -1.21 12.48
CA TRP A 205 -9.24 0.16 12.87
C TRP A 205 -10.75 0.44 12.90
N ALA A 206 -11.50 -0.10 11.94
CA ALA A 206 -12.96 0.01 11.88
C ALA A 206 -13.67 -0.78 13.01
N GLY A 207 -12.97 -1.73 13.62
CA GLY A 207 -13.46 -2.56 14.73
C GLY A 207 -13.72 -1.77 16.01
N SER A 208 -14.27 -2.47 17.01
CA SER A 208 -14.54 -1.94 18.35
C SER A 208 -13.37 -2.13 19.33
N ALA A 209 -12.31 -2.82 18.93
CA ALA A 209 -11.16 -3.10 19.79
C ALA A 209 -10.47 -1.79 20.23
N PRO A 210 -10.17 -1.61 21.54
CA PRO A 210 -9.57 -0.37 22.03
C PRO A 210 -8.12 -0.19 21.57
N LEU A 211 -7.44 -1.29 21.26
CA LEU A 211 -6.07 -1.31 20.73
C LEU A 211 -6.06 -2.01 19.38
N VAL A 212 -5.23 -1.50 18.47
CA VAL A 212 -5.00 -2.07 17.13
C VAL A 212 -3.52 -2.37 16.93
N LEU A 213 -3.22 -3.32 16.04
CA LEU A 213 -1.85 -3.70 15.71
C LEU A 213 -1.28 -2.74 14.66
N LEU A 214 -0.38 -1.86 15.10
CA LEU A 214 0.38 -0.96 14.23
C LEU A 214 1.69 -1.62 13.80
N LYS A 215 1.88 -1.78 12.50
CA LYS A 215 3.11 -2.28 11.87
C LYS A 215 4.09 -1.12 11.69
N THR A 216 5.06 -0.99 12.60
CA THR A 216 6.10 0.05 12.54
C THR A 216 7.42 -0.50 11.98
N ALA A 217 8.35 0.38 11.62
CA ALA A 217 9.71 -0.01 11.23
C ALA A 217 10.49 -0.70 12.36
N ALA A 218 10.14 -0.43 13.63
CA ALA A 218 10.72 -1.07 14.81
C ALA A 218 9.98 -2.37 15.20
N GLY A 219 9.01 -2.82 14.40
CA GLY A 219 8.20 -4.00 14.66
C GLY A 219 6.74 -3.68 15.03
N PRO A 220 5.91 -4.72 15.24
CA PRO A 220 4.50 -4.56 15.57
C PRO A 220 4.30 -4.00 16.99
N ARG A 221 3.37 -3.06 17.16
CA ARG A 221 3.00 -2.46 18.45
C ARG A 221 1.48 -2.38 18.59
N LEU A 222 0.95 -2.66 19.77
CA LEU A 222 -0.45 -2.36 20.09
C LEU A 222 -0.59 -0.88 20.49
N VAL A 223 -1.49 -0.16 19.83
CA VAL A 223 -1.72 1.27 20.07
C VAL A 223 -3.21 1.57 20.10
N ALA A 224 -3.61 2.59 20.86
CA ALA A 224 -4.99 3.09 20.86
C ALA A 224 -5.27 4.01 19.65
N ASP A 225 -4.26 4.74 19.22
CA ASP A 225 -4.30 5.69 18.11
C ASP A 225 -3.08 5.46 17.20
N PRO A 226 -3.28 5.11 15.92
CA PRO A 226 -2.19 4.90 14.98
C PRO A 226 -1.68 6.20 14.34
N TRP A 227 -2.29 7.35 14.57
CA TRP A 227 -1.80 8.66 14.10
C TRP A 227 -0.94 9.37 15.15
N PRO A 228 -0.10 10.34 14.73
CA PRO A 228 0.61 11.18 15.68
C PRO A 228 -0.40 11.91 16.57
N ARG A 229 -0.14 11.93 17.87
CA ARG A 229 -0.76 12.95 18.73
C ARG A 229 -0.16 14.27 18.28
N GLU A 230 -1.00 15.27 18.01
CA GLU A 230 -0.51 16.65 18.01
C GLU A 230 0.30 16.81 19.31
N HIS A 231 1.60 17.09 19.18
CA HIS A 231 2.29 17.66 20.31
C HIS A 231 1.68 19.04 20.51
N ALA A 232 0.77 19.14 21.48
CA ALA A 232 0.69 20.37 22.25
C ALA A 232 2.07 20.58 22.88
N VAL A 233 2.89 21.45 22.28
CA VAL A 233 3.57 22.62 22.88
C VAL A 233 4.26 23.37 21.75
#